data_AF-A0A957FBE3-F1
#
_entry.id   AF-A0A957FBE3-F1
#
_cell.length_a   1.000
_cell.length_b   1.000
_cell.length_c   1.000
_cell.angle_alpha   90.00
_cell.angle_beta   90.00
_cell.angle_gamma   90.00
#
_symmetry.space_group_name_H-M   'P 1'
#
loop_
_entity.id
_entity.type
_entity.pdbx_description
1 polymer ?
#
loop_
_entity_poly.entity_id
_entity_poly.type
_entity_poly.pdbx_seq_one_letter_code
_entity_poly.pdbx_strand_id
1 'polypeptide(L)'
;PEEGTGYEIGGVAIVKGAQHLDAAKKWYDWALTPEAQALGPKYTAYQAPTVGGVDLAYPELLEVNLINYDFQWAGDNKKANVDRFTNEIQGADNLKE
;
A
#
# COMPACT_ATOMS: atom_id res chain seq x y z
N PRO A 1 17.85 -0.15 -3.73
CA PRO A 1 18.43 0.85 -4.67
C PRO A 1 19.14 1.94 -3.88
N GLU A 2 20.29 2.44 -4.35
CA GLU A 2 21.05 3.49 -3.65
C GLU A 2 20.31 4.84 -3.72
N GLU A 3 19.56 5.06 -4.80
CA GLU A 3 18.76 6.26 -5.08
C GLU A 3 17.51 6.39 -4.19
N GLY A 4 17.23 5.36 -3.38
CA GLY A 4 16.01 5.23 -2.60
C GLY A 4 14.92 4.43 -3.32
N THR A 5 13.79 4.24 -2.64
CA THR A 5 12.66 3.47 -3.18
C THR A 5 11.32 4.08 -2.76
N GLY A 6 10.25 3.70 -3.46
CA GLY A 6 8.87 3.99 -3.06
C GLY A 6 8.37 3.07 -1.95
N TYR A 7 7.13 3.33 -1.53
CA TYR A 7 6.37 2.50 -0.61
C TYR A 7 4.88 2.58 -0.98
N GLU A 8 4.10 1.62 -0.50
CA GLU A 8 2.65 1.67 -0.55
C GLU A 8 2.06 1.79 0.86
N ILE A 9 0.84 2.32 0.94
CA ILE A 9 0.03 2.25 2.15
C ILE A 9 -1.19 1.38 1.82
N GLY A 10 -1.34 0.28 2.55
CA GLY A 10 -2.54 -0.55 2.47
C GLY A 10 -3.78 0.24 2.89
N GLY A 11 -4.54 0.72 1.91
CA GLY A 11 -5.72 1.55 2.14
C GLY A 11 -6.97 0.72 2.42
N VAL A 12 -7.80 1.22 3.33
CA VAL A 12 -9.15 0.70 3.58
C VAL A 12 -10.16 1.82 3.33
N ALA A 13 -11.28 1.49 2.69
CA ALA A 13 -12.39 2.43 2.51
C ALA A 13 -13.74 1.70 2.62
N ILE A 14 -14.74 2.39 3.16
CA ILE A 14 -16.13 1.92 3.17
C ILE A 14 -16.79 2.35 1.85
N VAL A 15 -17.36 1.38 1.12
CA VAL A 15 -18.06 1.63 -0.14
C VAL A 15 -19.29 2.52 0.09
N LYS A 16 -19.50 3.52 -0.77
CA LYS A 16 -20.68 4.38 -0.73
C LYS A 16 -21.96 3.55 -0.88
N GLY A 17 -22.90 3.70 0.05
CA GLY A 17 -24.15 2.95 0.06
C GLY A 17 -24.03 1.53 0.61
N ALA A 18 -22.99 1.23 1.39
CA ALA A 18 -22.84 -0.06 2.06
C ALA A 18 -24.11 -0.49 2.82
N GLN A 19 -24.63 -1.68 2.49
CA GLN A 19 -25.86 -2.23 3.08
C GLN A 19 -25.78 -2.41 4.60
N HIS A 20 -24.56 -2.62 5.11
CA HIS A 20 -24.29 -2.84 6.53
C HIS A 20 -23.27 -1.82 7.05
N LEU A 21 -23.62 -0.53 6.97
CA LEU A 21 -22.72 0.57 7.33
C LEU A 21 -22.14 0.44 8.75
N ASP A 22 -22.95 0.05 9.73
CA ASP A 22 -22.50 -0.06 11.12
C ASP A 22 -21.49 -1.19 11.31
N ALA A 23 -21.68 -2.32 10.63
CA ALA A 23 -20.73 -3.43 10.65
C ALA A 23 -19.42 -3.05 9.93
N ALA A 24 -19.53 -2.34 8.80
CA ALA A 24 -18.36 -1.85 8.06
C ALA A 24 -17.51 -0.88 8.90
N LYS A 25 -18.14 0.04 9.65
CA LYS A 25 -17.44 0.94 10.57
C LYS A 25 -16.71 0.17 11.68
N LYS A 26 -17.38 -0.79 12.32
CA LYS A 26 -16.75 -1.62 13.36
C LYS A 26 -15.56 -2.41 12.82
N TRP A 27 -15.67 -2.94 11.61
CA TRP A 27 -14.55 -3.63 10.97
C TRP A 27 -13.40 -2.67 10.64
N TYR A 28 -13.71 -1.48 10.16
CA TYR A 28 -12.72 -0.43 9.89
C TYR A 28 -11.95 -0.05 11.17
N ASP A 29 -12.67 0.21 12.26
CA ASP A 29 -12.08 0.54 13.55
C ASP A 29 -11.20 -0.61 14.06
N TRP A 30 -11.68 -1.86 13.95
CA TRP A 30 -10.91 -3.04 14.32
C TRP A 30 -9.64 -3.21 13.49
N ALA A 31 -9.70 -3.00 12.17
CA ALA A 31 -8.54 -3.13 11.27
C ALA A 31 -7.40 -2.14 11.60
N LEU A 32 -7.71 -1.04 12.31
CA LEU A 32 -6.75 -0.06 12.81
C LEU A 32 -6.26 -0.35 14.24
N THR A 33 -6.58 -1.51 14.81
CA THR A 33 -6.06 -1.90 16.14
C THR A 33 -4.69 -2.58 16.04
N PRO A 34 -3.83 -2.46 17.07
CA PRO A 34 -2.57 -3.19 17.12
C PRO A 34 -2.78 -4.70 17.02
N GLU A 35 -3.82 -5.23 17.67
CA GLU A 35 -4.13 -6.65 17.68
C GLU A 35 -4.47 -7.17 16.29
N ALA A 36 -5.22 -6.39 15.50
CA ALA A 36 -5.55 -6.77 14.13
C ALA A 36 -4.30 -6.75 13.23
N GLN A 37 -3.47 -5.73 13.33
CA GLN A 37 -2.27 -5.61 12.50
C GLN A 37 -1.17 -6.62 12.89
N ALA A 38 -1.13 -7.04 14.16
CA ALA A 38 -0.28 -8.13 14.65
C ALA A 38 -0.62 -9.51 14.03
N LEU A 39 -1.79 -9.67 13.40
CA LEU A 39 -2.16 -10.91 12.73
C LEU A 39 -1.36 -11.16 11.46
N GLY A 40 -0.83 -10.11 10.81
CA GLY A 40 -0.18 -10.22 9.49
C GLY A 40 0.85 -11.35 9.44
N PRO A 41 1.90 -11.34 10.28
CA PRO A 41 2.97 -12.33 10.23
C PRO A 41 2.50 -13.77 10.42
N LYS A 42 1.43 -13.99 11.21
CA LYS A 42 0.80 -15.30 11.39
C LYS A 42 0.24 -15.88 10.08
N TYR A 43 -0.15 -15.00 9.16
CA TYR A 43 -0.68 -15.35 7.84
C TYR A 43 0.27 -14.96 6.71
N THR A 44 1.58 -14.93 6.98
CA THR A 44 2.62 -14.62 5.98
C THR A 44 2.47 -13.25 5.30
N ALA A 45 1.82 -12.30 5.99
CA ALA A 45 1.71 -10.91 5.59
C ALA A 45 2.68 -10.06 6.44
N TYR A 46 3.66 -9.46 5.79
CA TYR A 46 4.84 -8.87 6.45
C TYR A 46 4.96 -7.37 6.28
N GLN A 47 3.87 -6.70 5.90
CA GLN A 47 3.81 -5.25 5.83
C GLN A 47 4.10 -4.63 7.21
N ALA A 48 4.79 -3.49 7.21
CA ALA A 48 4.95 -2.71 8.43
C ALA A 48 3.58 -2.22 8.95
N PRO A 49 3.28 -2.39 10.25
CA PRO A 49 2.09 -1.82 10.86
C PRO A 49 2.03 -0.30 10.74
N THR A 50 0.83 0.23 10.61
CA THR A 50 0.52 1.67 10.53
C THR A 50 0.13 2.28 11.87
N VAL A 51 0.05 1.45 12.92
CA VAL A 51 -0.26 1.86 14.30
C VAL A 51 0.85 1.41 15.26
N GLY A 52 1.01 2.14 16.36
CA GLY A 52 1.96 1.77 17.41
C GLY A 52 1.48 0.59 18.26
N GLY A 53 2.38 -0.04 19.01
CA GLY A 53 2.05 -1.14 19.93
C GLY A 53 2.02 -2.53 19.30
N VAL A 54 2.57 -2.68 18.09
CA VAL A 54 2.71 -3.97 17.40
C VAL A 54 4.17 -4.40 17.40
N ASP A 55 4.44 -5.65 17.79
CA ASP A 55 5.77 -6.25 17.64
C ASP A 55 6.08 -6.44 16.16
N LEU A 56 7.16 -5.80 15.69
CA LEU A 56 7.52 -5.80 14.29
C LEU A 56 8.21 -7.12 13.90
N ALA A 57 7.66 -7.83 12.92
CA ALA A 57 8.30 -9.02 12.36
C ALA A 57 9.59 -8.67 11.58
N TYR A 58 9.60 -7.51 10.93
CA TYR A 58 10.71 -6.99 10.12
C TYR A 58 10.90 -5.49 10.40
N PRO A 59 11.54 -5.12 11.54
CA PRO A 59 11.75 -3.72 11.91
C PRO A 59 12.58 -2.93 10.89
N GLU A 60 13.43 -3.60 10.11
CA GLU A 60 14.27 -2.99 9.08
C GLU A 60 13.47 -2.33 7.95
N LEU A 61 12.18 -2.68 7.77
CA LEU A 61 11.29 -2.02 6.82
C LEU A 61 11.11 -0.52 7.13
N LEU A 62 11.31 -0.12 8.39
CA LEU A 62 11.22 1.29 8.83
C LEU A 62 12.53 2.06 8.63
N GLU A 63 13.62 1.39 8.27
CA GLU A 63 14.95 1.99 8.09
C GLU A 63 15.30 2.23 6.61
N VAL A 64 14.40 1.86 5.70
CA VAL A 64 14.62 1.98 4.26
C VAL A 64 14.73 3.45 3.85
N ASN A 65 15.66 3.76 2.93
CA ASN A 65 15.72 5.06 2.27
C ASN A 65 14.50 5.27 1.34
N LEU A 66 13.42 5.82 1.89
CA LEU A 66 12.17 6.05 1.19
C LEU A 66 12.12 7.45 0.57
N ILE A 67 11.62 7.53 -0.66
CA ILE A 67 11.22 8.82 -1.25
C ILE A 67 9.99 9.36 -0.53
N ASN A 68 9.77 10.68 -0.60
CA ASN A 68 8.49 11.26 -0.20
C ASN A 68 7.43 11.00 -1.30
N TYR A 69 6.78 9.83 -1.23
CA TYR A 69 5.81 9.41 -2.23
C TYR A 69 4.54 10.28 -2.19
N ASP A 70 4.24 10.98 -3.30
CA ASP A 70 3.01 11.77 -3.44
C ASP A 70 1.86 10.89 -3.97
N PHE A 71 1.08 10.32 -3.04
CA PHE A 71 -0.07 9.47 -3.37
C PHE A 71 -1.15 10.21 -4.18
N GLN A 72 -1.34 11.51 -3.94
CA GLN A 72 -2.36 12.29 -4.63
C GLN A 72 -1.95 12.50 -6.09
N TRP A 73 -0.72 12.97 -6.32
CA TRP A 73 -0.19 13.11 -7.68
C TRP A 73 -0.18 11.79 -8.43
N ALA A 74 0.24 10.69 -7.79
CA ALA A 74 0.25 9.37 -8.41
C ALA A 74 -1.17 8.91 -8.80
N GLY A 75 -2.16 9.16 -7.94
CA GLY A 75 -3.57 8.90 -8.21
C GLY A 75 -4.11 9.73 -9.38
N ASP A 76 -3.89 11.05 -9.35
CA ASP A 76 -4.38 11.99 -10.37
C ASP A 76 -3.76 11.73 -11.75
N ASN A 77 -2.52 11.23 -11.79
CA ASN A 77 -1.78 10.96 -13.03
C ASN A 77 -1.81 9.47 -13.42
N LYS A 78 -2.54 8.61 -12.70
CA LYS A 78 -2.57 7.15 -12.93
C LYS A 78 -2.83 6.81 -14.40
N LYS A 79 -3.82 7.45 -15.03
CA LYS A 79 -4.16 7.18 -16.42
C LYS A 79 -2.99 7.48 -17.36
N ALA A 80 -2.42 8.68 -17.26
CA ALA A 80 -1.29 9.08 -18.11
C ALA A 80 -0.08 8.15 -17.93
N ASN A 81 0.23 7.79 -16.69
CA ASN A 81 1.35 6.89 -16.36
C ASN A 81 1.14 5.48 -16.94
N VAL A 82 -0.06 4.91 -16.77
CA VAL A 82 -0.40 3.58 -17.30
C VAL A 82 -0.43 3.59 -18.82
N ASP A 83 -1.07 4.59 -19.44
CA ASP A 83 -1.13 4.72 -20.91
C ASP A 83 0.28 4.79 -21.51
N ARG A 84 1.18 5.56 -20.88
CA ARG A 84 2.57 5.67 -21.30
C ARG A 84 3.32 4.34 -21.21
N PHE A 85 3.20 3.63 -20.09
CA PHE A 85 3.81 2.31 -19.93
C PHE A 85 3.30 1.31 -20.98
N THR A 86 1.98 1.28 -21.19
CA THR A 86 1.38 0.38 -22.17
C THR A 86 1.88 0.65 -23.60
N ASN A 87 1.96 1.93 -23.99
CA ASN A 87 2.32 2.31 -25.36
C ASN A 87 3.84 2.27 -25.62
N GLU A 88 4.66 2.63 -24.63
CA GLU A 88 6.11 2.79 -24.83
C GLU A 88 6.92 1.56 -24.40
N ILE A 89 6.42 0.77 -23.45
CA ILE A 89 7.15 -0.37 -22.88
C ILE A 89 6.45 -1.68 -23.23
N GLN A 90 5.22 -1.90 -22.77
CA GLN A 90 4.54 -3.19 -22.94
C GLN A 90 4.35 -3.56 -24.42
N GLY A 91 4.01 -2.58 -25.26
CA GLY A 91 3.80 -2.77 -26.70
C GLY A 91 5.06 -2.67 -27.56
N ALA A 92 6.26 -2.54 -26.97
CA ALA A 92 7.49 -2.36 -27.73
C ALA A 92 8.09 -3.69 -28.18
N ASP A 93 8.31 -3.84 -29.49
CA ASP A 93 8.89 -5.06 -30.08
C ASP A 93 10.42 -5.18 -29.85
N ASN A 94 11.08 -4.10 -29.41
CA ASN A 94 12.55 -4.00 -29.32
C ASN A 94 13.01 -3.54 -27.92
N LEU A 95 12.42 -4.06 -26.85
CA LEU A 95 12.95 -3.83 -25.51
C LEU A 95 14.36 -4.44 -25.43
N LYS A 96 15.33 -3.65 -24.94
CA LYS A 96 16.67 -4.16 -24.65
C LYS A 96 16.57 -5.13 -23.47
N GLU A 97 17.09 -6.35 -23.67
CA GLU A 97 17.41 -7.28 -22.58
C GLU A 97 18.49 -6.69 -21.65
#